data_AF-A0A524CRL8-F1
#
_entry.id   AF-A0A524CRL8-F1
#
_cell.length_a   1.000
_cell.length_b   1.000
_cell.length_c   1.000
_cell.angle_alpha   90.00
_cell.angle_beta   90.00
_cell.angle_gamma   90.00
#
_symmetry.space_group_name_H-M   'P 1'
#
loop_
_entity.id
_entity.type
_entity.pdbx_description
1 polymer ?
#
loop_
_entity_poly.entity_id
_entity_poly.type
_entity_poly.pdbx_seq_one_letter_code
_entity_poly.pdbx_strand_id
1 'polypeptide(L)'
;MKRITLLGVSIHTGIGVWHFFVPTLYGWNDYLSAVPSELVNGIMATNFFFSLLMTLVGVLALLHFFRHWDEPRTTRAFLILLSVLWVVRVIYQALQPQGTMIPGLSVVLLLVFIMTAVLFVIPTSFLGGSKSDQQ
;
A
#
# COMPACT_ATOMS: atom_id res chain seq x y z
N MET A 1 12.98 14.75 -0.28
CA MET A 1 11.70 14.20 0.20
C MET A 1 10.70 13.95 -0.93
N LYS A 2 10.28 14.96 -1.71
CA LYS A 2 9.32 14.80 -2.83
C LYS A 2 9.56 13.58 -3.74
N ARG A 3 10.76 13.42 -4.29
CA ARG A 3 11.09 12.30 -5.20
C ARG A 3 10.94 10.92 -4.57
N ILE A 4 11.34 10.78 -3.30
CA ILE A 4 11.22 9.52 -2.53
C ILE A 4 9.75 9.19 -2.31
N THR A 5 8.94 10.18 -1.93
CA THR A 5 7.49 10.02 -1.77
C THR A 5 6.81 9.66 -3.10
N LEU A 6 7.20 10.29 -4.20
CA LEU A 6 6.68 9.95 -5.53
C LEU A 6 7.03 8.51 -5.94
N LEU A 7 8.23 8.03 -5.62
CA LEU A 7 8.57 6.62 -5.84
C LEU A 7 7.69 5.69 -5.00
N GLY A 8 7.55 5.97 -3.71
CA GLY A 8 6.70 5.17 -2.81
C GLY A 8 5.25 5.11 -3.28
N VAL A 9 4.71 6.25 -3.74
CA VAL A 9 3.32 6.33 -4.19
C VAL A 9 3.11 5.65 -5.55
N SER A 10 4.11 5.66 -6.43
CA SER A 10 4.10 4.86 -7.67
C SER A 10 4.08 3.36 -7.36
N ILE A 11 4.89 2.90 -6.40
CA ILE A 11 4.89 1.51 -5.94
C ILE A 11 3.53 1.15 -5.34
N HIS A 12 2.99 1.99 -4.46
CA HIS A 12 1.66 1.78 -3.87
C HIS A 12 0.56 1.66 -4.92
N THR A 13 0.53 2.58 -5.90
CA THR A 13 -0.43 2.53 -7.02
C THR A 13 -0.25 1.26 -7.83
N GLY A 14 1.00 0.89 -8.17
CA GLY A 14 1.31 -0.33 -8.91
C GLY A 14 0.87 -1.60 -8.19
N ILE A 15 1.03 -1.65 -6.86
CA ILE A 15 0.53 -2.76 -6.04
C ILE A 15 -1.00 -2.82 -6.06
N GLY A 16 -1.69 -1.67 -6.02
CA GLY A 16 -3.14 -1.61 -6.18
C GLY A 16 -3.59 -2.16 -7.53
N VAL A 17 -2.93 -1.76 -8.62
CA VAL A 17 -3.21 -2.28 -9.97
C VAL A 17 -2.93 -3.77 -10.06
N TRP A 18 -1.81 -4.24 -9.49
CA TRP A 18 -1.44 -5.65 -9.48
C TRP A 18 -2.48 -6.53 -8.77
N HIS A 19 -3.11 -6.06 -7.68
CA HIS A 19 -4.12 -6.82 -6.96
C HIS A 19 -5.35 -7.18 -7.80
N PHE A 20 -5.70 -6.42 -8.85
CA PHE A 20 -6.78 -6.83 -9.77
C PHE A 20 -6.49 -8.18 -10.45
N PHE A 21 -5.21 -8.50 -10.67
CA PHE A 21 -4.78 -9.69 -11.39
C PHE A 21 -4.38 -10.84 -10.46
N VAL A 22 -4.12 -10.57 -9.17
CA VAL A 22 -3.67 -11.56 -8.17
C VAL A 22 -4.54 -12.82 -8.15
N PRO A 23 -5.89 -12.77 -8.14
CA PRO A 23 -6.71 -13.98 -8.11
C PRO A 23 -6.46 -14.90 -9.30
N THR A 24 -6.30 -14.34 -10.49
CA THR A 24 -6.03 -15.08 -11.73
C THR A 24 -4.58 -15.57 -11.79
N LEU A 25 -3.61 -14.69 -11.48
CA LEU A 25 -2.19 -15.00 -11.54
C LEU A 25 -1.79 -16.15 -10.60
N TYR A 26 -2.51 -16.31 -9.48
CA TYR A 26 -2.22 -17.32 -8.47
C TYR A 26 -3.31 -18.38 -8.35
N GLY A 27 -4.25 -18.47 -9.29
CA GLY A 27 -5.25 -19.54 -9.33
C GLY A 27 -6.09 -19.64 -8.06
N TRP A 28 -6.56 -18.53 -7.49
CA TRP A 28 -7.30 -18.54 -6.22
C TRP A 28 -8.48 -19.51 -6.20
N ASN A 29 -9.15 -19.69 -7.35
CA ASN A 29 -10.27 -20.61 -7.49
C ASN A 29 -9.91 -22.06 -7.14
N ASP A 30 -8.67 -22.49 -7.36
CA ASP A 30 -8.22 -23.85 -7.05
C ASP A 30 -8.28 -24.10 -5.53
N TYR A 31 -7.94 -23.08 -4.74
CA TYR A 31 -7.94 -23.10 -3.28
C TYR A 31 -9.31 -22.84 -2.65
N LEU A 32 -10.23 -22.28 -3.43
CA LEU A 32 -11.58 -21.90 -2.98
C LEU A 32 -12.66 -22.88 -3.45
N SER A 33 -12.29 -23.97 -4.12
CA SER A 33 -13.22 -24.94 -4.72
C SER A 33 -14.19 -25.60 -3.72
N ALA A 34 -13.80 -25.75 -2.47
CA ALA A 34 -14.65 -26.30 -1.39
C ALA A 34 -15.40 -25.22 -0.58
N VAL A 35 -15.24 -23.94 -0.92
CA VAL A 35 -15.79 -22.80 -0.17
C VAL A 35 -17.17 -22.42 -0.72
N PRO A 36 -18.17 -22.07 0.12
CA PRO A 36 -19.46 -21.60 -0.37
C PRO A 36 -19.34 -20.40 -1.31
N SER A 37 -20.12 -20.39 -2.39
CA SER A 37 -20.05 -19.37 -3.45
C SER A 37 -20.19 -17.94 -2.94
N GLU A 38 -21.02 -17.71 -1.93
CA GLU A 38 -21.17 -16.39 -1.29
C GLU A 38 -19.87 -15.90 -0.64
N LEU A 39 -19.11 -16.80 0.01
CA LEU A 39 -17.84 -16.44 0.60
C LEU A 39 -16.76 -16.21 -0.47
N VAL A 40 -16.77 -17.00 -1.55
CA VAL A 40 -15.91 -16.76 -2.72
C VAL A 40 -16.18 -15.39 -3.33
N ASN A 41 -17.46 -15.06 -3.55
CA ASN A 41 -17.88 -13.74 -4.04
C ASN A 41 -17.40 -12.62 -3.11
N GLY A 42 -17.53 -12.81 -1.79
CA GLY A 42 -17.04 -11.87 -0.78
C GLY A 42 -15.52 -11.65 -0.86
N ILE A 43 -14.73 -12.72 -0.99
CA ILE A 43 -13.26 -12.64 -1.15
C ILE A 43 -12.90 -11.88 -2.43
N MET A 44 -13.54 -12.22 -3.55
CA MET A 44 -13.28 -11.60 -4.85
C MET A 44 -13.67 -10.12 -4.87
N ALA A 45 -14.83 -9.78 -4.30
CA ALA A 45 -15.28 -8.39 -4.16
C ALA A 45 -14.35 -7.59 -3.25
N THR A 46 -13.91 -8.17 -2.12
CA THR A 46 -12.95 -7.53 -1.21
C THR A 46 -11.66 -7.19 -1.94
N ASN A 47 -11.11 -8.15 -2.71
CA ASN A 47 -9.90 -7.90 -3.50
C ASN A 47 -10.13 -6.81 -4.56
N PHE A 48 -11.25 -6.83 -5.27
CA PHE A 48 -11.57 -5.83 -6.30
C PHE A 48 -11.67 -4.41 -5.70
N PHE A 49 -12.47 -4.23 -4.65
CA PHE A 49 -12.66 -2.91 -4.03
C PHE A 49 -11.40 -2.42 -3.31
N PHE A 50 -10.63 -3.33 -2.71
CA PHE A 50 -9.32 -3.00 -2.14
C PHE A 50 -8.35 -2.51 -3.23
N SER A 51 -8.27 -3.23 -4.36
CA SER A 51 -7.44 -2.86 -5.52
C SER A 51 -7.82 -1.48 -6.07
N LEU A 52 -9.13 -1.25 -6.23
CA LEU A 52 -9.68 0.02 -6.70
C LEU A 52 -9.34 1.15 -5.73
N LEU A 53 -9.58 0.95 -4.43
CA LEU A 53 -9.30 1.96 -3.40
C LEU A 53 -7.81 2.31 -3.36
N MET A 54 -6.91 1.32 -3.34
CA MET A 54 -5.47 1.56 -3.39
C MET A 54 -5.06 2.32 -4.65
N THR A 55 -5.61 1.94 -5.81
CA THR A 55 -5.29 2.60 -7.08
C THR A 55 -5.77 4.05 -7.07
N LEU A 56 -7.00 4.32 -6.64
CA LEU A 56 -7.56 5.68 -6.60
C LEU A 56 -6.84 6.57 -5.58
N VAL A 57 -6.56 6.06 -4.38
CA VAL A 57 -5.78 6.79 -3.36
C VAL A 57 -4.37 7.06 -3.87
N GLY A 58 -3.75 6.07 -4.52
CA GLY A 58 -2.43 6.22 -5.14
C GLY A 58 -2.40 7.29 -6.23
N VAL A 59 -3.37 7.28 -7.14
CA VAL A 59 -3.51 8.31 -8.20
C VAL A 59 -3.77 9.69 -7.61
N LEU A 60 -4.67 9.81 -6.62
CA LEU A 60 -4.93 11.08 -5.95
C LEU A 60 -3.66 11.61 -5.26
N ALA A 61 -2.93 10.74 -4.56
CA ALA A 61 -1.68 11.09 -3.89
C ALA A 61 -0.56 11.43 -4.89
N LEU A 62 -0.48 10.75 -6.05
CA LEU A 62 0.40 11.14 -7.15
C LEU A 62 0.11 12.58 -7.58
N LEU A 63 -1.15 12.87 -7.92
CA LEU A 63 -1.57 14.20 -8.36
C LEU A 63 -1.25 15.26 -7.31
N HIS A 64 -1.55 14.99 -6.04
CA HIS A 64 -1.23 15.86 -4.91
C HIS A 64 0.27 16.11 -4.79
N PHE A 65 1.10 15.06 -4.69
CA PHE A 65 2.54 15.23 -4.51
C PHE A 65 3.22 15.84 -5.73
N PHE A 66 2.69 15.65 -6.93
CA PHE A 66 3.20 16.33 -8.12
C PHE A 66 2.91 17.83 -8.10
N ARG A 67 1.65 18.22 -7.86
CA ARG A 67 1.17 19.62 -8.02
C ARG A 67 1.18 20.47 -6.75
N HIS A 68 0.95 19.85 -5.60
CA HIS A 68 0.65 20.51 -4.32
C HIS A 68 1.61 20.06 -3.20
N TRP A 69 2.84 19.71 -3.55
CA TRP A 69 3.85 19.27 -2.57
C TRP A 69 4.06 20.28 -1.43
N ASP A 70 4.09 21.57 -1.78
CA ASP A 70 4.38 22.68 -0.87
C ASP A 70 3.20 23.04 0.04
N GLU A 71 2.08 22.30 0.00
CA GLU A 71 0.98 22.43 0.95
C GLU A 71 1.23 21.50 2.17
N PRO A 72 1.79 22.01 3.28
CA PRO A 72 2.34 21.15 4.32
C PRO A 72 1.28 20.34 5.09
N ARG A 73 0.06 20.88 5.22
CA ARG A 73 -1.02 20.19 5.96
C ARG A 73 -1.53 18.97 5.20
N THR A 74 -1.87 19.14 3.93
CA THR A 74 -2.39 18.09 3.04
C THR A 74 -1.31 17.07 2.71
N THR A 75 -0.09 17.51 2.40
CA THR A 75 1.07 16.62 2.19
C THR A 75 1.34 15.76 3.42
N ARG A 76 1.32 16.33 4.62
CA ARG A 76 1.51 15.57 5.88
C ARG A 76 0.37 14.58 6.12
N ALA A 77 -0.87 14.94 5.82
CA ALA A 77 -2.01 14.04 5.97
C ALA A 77 -1.88 12.79 5.07
N PHE A 78 -1.54 12.97 3.79
CA PHE A 78 -1.28 11.84 2.89
C PHE A 78 -0.12 10.96 3.37
N LEU A 79 0.97 11.59 3.80
CA LEU A 79 2.15 10.88 4.30
C LEU A 79 1.85 10.05 5.55
N ILE A 80 1.10 10.59 6.51
CA ILE A 80 0.65 9.85 7.70
C ILE A 80 -0.25 8.68 7.28
N LEU A 81 -1.26 8.93 6.44
CA LEU A 81 -2.19 7.90 5.97
C LEU A 81 -1.45 6.72 5.33
N LEU A 82 -0.55 7.01 4.38
CA LEU A 82 0.23 6.01 3.68
C LEU A 82 1.22 5.31 4.61
N SER A 83 1.86 6.04 5.53
CA SER A 83 2.76 5.44 6.52
C SER A 83 2.03 4.45 7.41
N VAL A 84 0.87 4.81 7.96
CA VAL A 84 0.06 3.93 8.81
C VAL A 84 -0.34 2.68 8.04
N LEU A 85 -0.88 2.84 6.82
CA LEU A 85 -1.27 1.71 5.98
C LEU A 85 -0.12 0.73 5.77
N TRP A 86 1.05 1.22 5.37
CA TRP A 86 2.19 0.37 5.04
C TRP A 86 2.87 -0.24 6.26
N VAL A 87 2.95 0.47 7.38
CA VAL A 87 3.44 -0.09 8.65
C VAL A 87 2.52 -1.21 9.14
N VAL A 88 1.20 -1.00 9.11
CA VAL A 88 0.22 -2.04 9.44
C VAL A 88 0.39 -3.24 8.50
N ARG A 89 0.63 -3.00 7.21
CA ARG A 89 0.87 -4.10 6.26
C ARG A 89 2.14 -4.90 6.55
N VAL A 90 3.22 -4.24 6.97
CA VAL A 90 4.45 -4.91 7.41
C VAL A 90 4.18 -5.77 8.65
N ILE A 91 3.52 -5.21 9.66
CA ILE A 91 3.18 -5.93 10.89
C ILE A 91 2.30 -7.14 10.57
N TYR A 92 1.25 -6.95 9.77
CA TYR A 92 0.34 -8.03 9.41
C TYR A 92 1.07 -9.14 8.63
N GLN A 93 1.93 -8.80 7.66
CA GLN A 93 2.71 -9.79 6.92
C GLN A 93 3.72 -10.53 7.81
N ALA A 94 4.28 -9.88 8.83
CA ALA A 94 5.19 -10.52 9.77
C ALA A 94 4.46 -11.51 10.71
N LEU A 95 3.23 -11.17 11.14
CA LEU A 95 2.43 -12.01 12.03
C LEU A 95 1.66 -13.10 11.29
N GLN A 96 1.18 -12.82 10.09
CA GLN A 96 0.33 -13.68 9.26
C GLN A 96 0.87 -13.67 7.81
N PRO A 97 1.96 -14.42 7.55
CA PRO A 97 2.65 -14.37 6.27
C PRO A 97 1.74 -14.80 5.12
N GLN A 98 1.55 -13.89 4.17
CA GLN A 98 0.80 -14.12 2.94
C GLN A 98 1.76 -14.65 1.85
N GLY A 99 1.25 -15.46 0.93
CA GLY A 99 2.03 -16.01 -0.19
C GLY A 99 2.94 -17.18 0.18
N THR A 100 2.71 -17.84 1.32
CA THR A 100 3.50 -19.01 1.78
C THR A 100 3.38 -20.22 0.86
N MET A 101 2.32 -20.31 0.07
CA MET A 101 2.11 -21.39 -0.91
C MET A 101 3.09 -21.33 -2.08
N ILE A 102 3.74 -20.17 -2.31
CA ILE A 102 4.73 -19.99 -3.37
C ILE A 102 6.11 -19.80 -2.72
N PRO A 103 7.08 -20.68 -3.00
CA PRO A 103 8.40 -20.59 -2.39
C PRO A 103 9.03 -19.19 -2.53
N GLY A 104 9.42 -18.61 -1.40
CA GLY A 104 10.06 -17.29 -1.35
C GLY A 104 9.14 -16.07 -1.47
N LEU A 105 7.90 -16.22 -1.94
CA LEU A 105 7.00 -15.08 -2.17
C LEU A 105 6.69 -14.32 -0.88
N SER A 106 6.45 -15.02 0.24
CA SER A 106 6.19 -14.37 1.53
C SER A 106 7.32 -13.44 1.99
N VAL A 107 8.57 -13.82 1.74
CA VAL A 107 9.75 -13.00 2.09
C VAL A 107 9.85 -11.79 1.15
N VAL A 108 9.63 -12.01 -0.15
CA VAL A 108 9.61 -10.92 -1.14
C VAL A 108 8.53 -9.89 -0.79
N LEU A 109 7.32 -10.34 -0.46
CA LEU A 109 6.23 -9.46 -0.03
C LEU A 109 6.62 -8.65 1.20
N LEU A 110 7.18 -9.29 2.23
CA LEU A 110 7.62 -8.59 3.43
C LEU A 110 8.67 -7.50 3.12
N LEU A 111 9.67 -7.82 2.29
CA LEU A 111 10.70 -6.86 1.88
C LEU A 111 10.12 -5.68 1.10
N VAL A 112 9.21 -5.95 0.15
CA VAL A 112 8.53 -4.89 -0.62
C VAL A 112 7.68 -4.02 0.30
N PHE A 113 7.00 -4.60 1.28
CA PHE A 113 6.18 -3.84 2.24
C PHE A 113 7.05 -2.98 3.15
N ILE A 114 8.18 -3.49 3.66
CA ILE A 114 9.15 -2.74 4.45
C ILE A 114 9.70 -1.57 3.63
N MET A 115 10.17 -1.86 2.41
CA MET A 115 10.69 -0.84 1.50
C MET A 115 9.65 0.25 1.23
N THR A 116 8.40 -0.13 0.99
CA THR A 116 7.33 0.84 0.71
C THR A 116 6.97 1.65 1.96
N ALA A 117 6.96 1.03 3.14
CA ALA A 117 6.74 1.72 4.41
C ALA A 117 7.82 2.79 4.66
N VAL A 118 9.10 2.47 4.48
CA VAL A 118 10.18 3.46 4.70
C VAL A 118 10.12 4.64 3.74
N LEU A 119 9.64 4.44 2.50
CA LEU A 119 9.45 5.52 1.52
C LEU A 119 8.39 6.55 1.96
N PHE A 120 7.52 6.23 2.92
CA PHE A 120 6.54 7.17 3.49
C PHE A 120 6.88 7.60 4.92
N VAL A 121 7.34 6.68 5.77
CA VAL A 121 7.69 6.98 7.17
C VAL A 121 8.80 8.00 7.24
N ILE A 122 9.86 7.84 6.45
CA ILE A 122 10.99 8.77 6.43
C ILE A 122 10.51 10.20 6.10
N PRO A 123 9.86 10.47 4.93
CA PRO A 123 9.33 11.80 4.66
C PRO A 123 8.38 12.35 5.74
N THR A 124 7.56 11.49 6.37
CA THR A 124 6.65 11.90 7.44
C THR A 124 7.40 12.46 8.64
N SER A 125 8.46 11.78 9.09
CA SER A 125 9.27 12.20 10.23
C SER A 125 10.01 13.52 9.98
N PHE A 126 10.54 13.74 8.78
CA PHE A 126 11.28 14.96 8.45
C PHE A 126 10.39 16.17 8.18
N LEU A 127 9.16 16.00 7.70
CA LEU A 127 8.21 17.10 7.51
C LEU A 127 7.51 17.53 8.83
N GLY A 128 7.60 16.70 9.88
CA GLY A 128 7.08 17.01 11.21
C GLY A 128 7.96 17.95 12.05
N GLY A 129 9.26 18.06 11.75
CA GLY A 129 10.23 18.81 12.56
C GLY A 129 10.35 20.31 12.23
N SER A 130 9.72 20.80 11.18
CA SER A 130 9.95 22.17 10.66
C SER A 130 9.12 23.27 11.36
N LYS A 131 8.39 22.98 12.44
CA LYS A 131 7.43 23.93 13.05
C LYS A 131 7.64 24.22 14.54
N SER A 132 8.86 24.06 15.07
CA SER A 132 9.23 24.65 16.36
C SER A 132 9.97 26.00 16.24
N ASP A 133 10.38 26.42 15.04
CA ASP A 133 11.36 27.51 14.89
C ASP A 133 10.75 28.83 14.34
N GLN A 134 9.43 29.01 14.41
CA GLN A 134 8.76 30.24 13.96
C GLN A 134 7.62 30.69 14.90
N GLN A 135 7.81 30.56 16.21
CA GLN A 135 7.05 31.30 17.21
C GLN A 135 7.95 32.28 17.93
#